data_AF-A0A523XJE8-F1
#
_entry.id   AF-A0A523XJE8-F1
#
_cell.length_a   1.000
_cell.length_b   1.000
_cell.length_c   1.000
_cell.angle_alpha   90.00
_cell.angle_beta   90.00
_cell.angle_gamma   90.00
#
_symmetry.space_group_name_H-M   'P 1'
#
loop_
_entity.id
_entity.type
_entity.pdbx_description
1 polymer ?
#
loop_
_entity_poly.entity_id
_entity_poly.type
_entity_poly.pdbx_seq_one_letter_code
_entity_poly.pdbx_strand_id
1 'polypeptide(L)'
;MFELVEEKGTIPKIKVIGIGGGGGNAVDRMIEEGFEGVDFISVNTDLQALSRSKATTKLQIGAQLTKGLGSGSDPEIGMKAAQEDIQKIKSTMEDAQMIFLTAGMGGGTGTGASPLIAASAKEMNILTVAVVTKPFNFEGKKRSQQAKEGIAALKQAVDTLIVIPNQKLLSVVSKQTSTFVAFKMADSVLLKAVKGISELIIKPGVINLDFADIMTVVTYRGDALMGIGTGTGENKAIDAAQEAISCPLLEDVSIEGARGVIINVTGGDDLTLLEATDAVSVIQKTAGENADVYFGLVKGEKNKVHITVFATGIGASVEQEPKTVEVDELRRLDSQEYRDIPTFLRNRKKEQRIEIDKGKLSTISIDDLEIPTFLRKQM
;
A
#
# COMPACT_ATOMS: atom_id res chain seq x y z
N MET A 1 -20.74 -40.69 -11.50
CA MET A 1 -19.32 -40.26 -11.46
C MET A 1 -19.36 -38.75 -11.47
N PHE A 2 -19.23 -38.13 -10.29
CA PHE A 2 -19.14 -36.68 -10.19
C PHE A 2 -17.70 -36.31 -10.50
N GLU A 3 -17.48 -35.69 -11.66
CA GLU A 3 -16.22 -35.00 -11.93
C GLU A 3 -16.23 -33.73 -11.09
N LEU A 4 -15.54 -33.78 -9.95
CA LEU A 4 -15.09 -32.57 -9.28
C LEU A 4 -14.07 -31.93 -10.24
N VAL A 5 -14.52 -30.95 -11.00
CA VAL A 5 -13.61 -29.96 -11.58
C VAL A 5 -13.03 -29.23 -10.38
N GLU A 6 -11.84 -29.63 -9.94
CA GLU A 6 -11.00 -28.76 -9.14
C GLU A 6 -10.83 -27.48 -9.96
N GLU A 7 -11.52 -26.41 -9.57
CA GLU A 7 -11.09 -25.07 -9.93
C GLU A 7 -9.66 -24.95 -9.42
N LYS A 8 -8.69 -25.18 -10.31
CA LYS A 8 -7.31 -24.75 -10.09
C LYS A 8 -7.41 -23.26 -9.81
N GLY A 9 -7.37 -22.87 -8.55
CA GLY A 9 -7.28 -21.48 -8.14
C GLY A 9 -6.17 -20.85 -8.97
N THR A 10 -6.53 -19.97 -9.90
CA THR A 10 -5.57 -19.33 -10.77
C THR A 10 -4.68 -18.47 -9.90
N ILE A 11 -3.40 -18.86 -9.76
CA ILE A 11 -2.40 -18.06 -9.05
C ILE A 11 -2.43 -16.65 -9.64
N PRO A 12 -2.59 -15.59 -8.82
CA PRO A 12 -2.68 -14.24 -9.32
C PRO A 12 -1.46 -13.89 -10.17
N LYS A 13 -1.67 -13.36 -11.39
CA LYS A 13 -0.58 -12.85 -12.22
C LYS A 13 -0.08 -11.53 -11.64
N ILE A 14 1.12 -11.56 -11.07
CA ILE A 14 1.80 -10.40 -10.48
C ILE A 14 2.89 -9.91 -11.44
N LYS A 15 2.93 -8.60 -11.69
CA LYS A 15 4.00 -7.95 -12.46
C LYS A 15 4.72 -6.89 -11.64
N VAL A 16 6.04 -6.79 -11.80
CA VAL A 16 6.87 -5.78 -11.15
C VAL A 16 7.43 -4.83 -12.21
N ILE A 17 7.06 -3.55 -12.12
CA ILE A 17 7.42 -2.52 -13.09
C ILE A 17 8.43 -1.57 -12.46
N GLY A 18 9.68 -1.65 -12.90
CA GLY A 18 10.76 -0.74 -12.54
C GLY A 18 10.80 0.47 -13.44
N ILE A 19 10.56 1.66 -12.88
CA ILE A 19 10.43 2.90 -13.64
C ILE A 19 11.65 3.80 -13.44
N GLY A 20 12.29 4.17 -14.55
CA GLY A 20 13.52 4.96 -14.57
C GLY A 20 14.73 4.18 -14.07
N GLY A 21 15.84 4.88 -13.82
CA GLY A 21 17.11 4.25 -13.42
C GLY A 21 17.04 3.54 -12.06
N GLY A 22 16.50 4.20 -11.03
CA GLY A 22 16.39 3.60 -9.69
C GLY A 22 15.46 2.38 -9.66
N GLY A 23 14.30 2.47 -10.31
CA GLY A 23 13.38 1.33 -10.42
C GLY A 23 13.96 0.18 -11.23
N GLY A 24 14.65 0.48 -12.34
CA GLY A 24 15.37 -0.51 -13.15
C GLY A 24 16.45 -1.26 -12.36
N ASN A 25 17.26 -0.54 -11.56
CA ASN A 25 18.26 -1.16 -10.70
C ASN A 25 17.64 -2.09 -9.65
N ALA A 26 16.53 -1.67 -9.03
CA ALA A 26 15.81 -2.50 -8.08
C ALA A 26 15.27 -3.79 -8.74
N VAL A 27 14.70 -3.69 -9.95
CA VAL A 27 14.26 -4.87 -10.72
C VAL A 27 15.42 -5.79 -11.06
N ASP A 28 16.54 -5.25 -11.55
CA ASP A 28 17.72 -6.05 -11.89
C ASP A 28 18.24 -6.79 -10.66
N ARG A 29 18.23 -6.14 -9.48
CA ARG A 29 18.57 -6.76 -8.20
C ARG A 29 17.59 -7.87 -7.83
N MET A 30 16.29 -7.66 -8.01
CA MET A 30 15.29 -8.70 -7.71
C MET A 30 15.53 -9.98 -8.52
N ILE A 31 15.91 -9.82 -9.78
CA ILE A 31 16.25 -10.92 -10.68
C ILE A 31 17.55 -11.61 -10.25
N GLU A 32 18.58 -10.84 -9.87
CA GLU A 32 19.85 -11.38 -9.37
C GLU A 32 19.69 -12.23 -8.11
N GLU A 33 18.78 -11.85 -7.22
CA GLU A 33 18.51 -12.54 -5.96
C GLU A 33 17.54 -13.72 -6.13
N GLY A 34 17.19 -14.08 -7.37
CA GLY A 34 16.36 -15.25 -7.68
C GLY A 34 14.91 -15.11 -7.26
N PHE A 35 14.33 -13.90 -7.37
CA PHE A 35 12.91 -13.72 -7.10
C PHE A 35 12.07 -14.27 -8.27
N GLU A 36 11.32 -15.34 -8.00
CA GLU A 36 10.52 -16.08 -8.98
C GLU A 36 9.01 -15.83 -8.81
N GLY A 37 8.23 -16.17 -9.84
CA GLY A 37 6.76 -16.10 -9.81
C GLY A 37 6.17 -14.73 -10.14
N VAL A 38 6.98 -13.78 -10.59
CA VAL A 38 6.55 -12.46 -11.05
C VAL A 38 7.14 -12.12 -12.42
N ASP A 39 6.41 -11.35 -13.22
CA ASP A 39 6.92 -10.82 -14.48
C ASP A 39 7.61 -9.48 -14.26
N PHE A 40 8.89 -9.39 -14.62
CA PHE A 40 9.67 -8.15 -14.50
C PHE A 40 9.59 -7.30 -15.77
N ILE A 41 9.24 -6.03 -15.59
CA ILE A 41 9.16 -5.01 -16.63
C ILE A 41 10.06 -3.85 -16.24
N SER A 42 10.96 -3.43 -17.14
CA SER A 42 11.74 -2.20 -16.98
C SER A 42 11.22 -1.14 -17.94
N VAL A 43 10.87 0.05 -17.42
CA VAL A 43 10.35 1.18 -18.19
C VAL A 43 11.32 2.36 -18.06
N ASN A 44 11.89 2.83 -19.17
CA ASN A 44 12.84 3.93 -19.11
C ASN A 44 12.85 4.79 -20.39
N THR A 45 13.22 6.06 -20.24
CA THR A 45 13.51 6.98 -21.36
C THR A 45 14.95 6.84 -21.84
N ASP A 46 15.85 6.34 -21.00
CA ASP A 46 17.25 6.10 -21.33
C ASP A 46 17.45 4.69 -21.92
N LEU A 47 17.85 4.64 -23.20
CA LEU A 47 18.11 3.39 -23.92
C LEU A 47 19.34 2.64 -23.41
N GLN A 48 20.37 3.35 -22.96
CA GLN A 48 21.58 2.70 -22.45
C GLN A 48 21.27 1.96 -21.15
N ALA A 49 20.52 2.60 -20.26
CA ALA A 49 20.04 1.96 -19.03
C ALA A 49 19.17 0.74 -19.35
N LEU A 50 18.22 0.88 -20.29
CA LEU A 50 17.31 -0.21 -20.66
C LEU A 50 18.05 -1.40 -21.30
N SER A 51 19.08 -1.14 -22.11
CA SER A 51 19.88 -2.19 -22.75
C SER A 51 20.56 -3.11 -21.73
N ARG A 52 20.96 -2.55 -20.58
CA ARG A 52 21.64 -3.24 -19.48
C ARG A 52 20.69 -3.98 -18.54
N SER A 53 19.39 -3.66 -18.58
CA SER A 53 18.42 -4.28 -17.69
C SER A 53 18.32 -5.79 -17.92
N LYS A 54 18.08 -6.52 -16.84
CA LYS A 54 17.86 -7.97 -16.81
C LYS A 54 16.37 -8.34 -16.91
N ALA A 55 15.47 -7.35 -16.89
CA ALA A 55 14.03 -7.57 -16.97
C ALA A 55 13.64 -8.31 -18.25
N THR A 56 12.65 -9.21 -18.11
CA THR A 56 12.07 -9.99 -19.22
C THR A 56 11.47 -9.07 -20.28
N THR A 57 10.78 -8.02 -19.84
CA THR A 57 10.19 -7.02 -20.72
C THR A 57 10.88 -5.67 -20.53
N LYS A 58 11.28 -5.06 -21.64
CA LYS A 58 11.99 -3.78 -21.69
C LYS A 58 11.19 -2.79 -22.52
N LEU A 59 10.66 -1.76 -21.88
CA LEU A 59 9.84 -0.74 -22.52
C LEU A 59 10.56 0.60 -22.55
N GLN A 60 10.94 1.04 -23.75
CA GLN A 60 11.38 2.41 -23.96
C GLN A 60 10.16 3.31 -24.07
N ILE A 61 10.15 4.43 -23.35
CA ILE A 61 9.14 5.48 -23.44
C ILE A 61 9.74 6.82 -23.88
N GLY A 62 8.96 7.65 -24.57
CA GLY A 62 9.37 8.98 -25.02
C GLY A 62 10.50 8.95 -26.03
N ALA A 63 10.47 8.01 -26.97
CA ALA A 63 11.52 7.84 -27.97
C ALA A 63 11.67 9.08 -28.85
N GLN A 64 10.55 9.74 -29.21
CA GLN A 64 10.57 10.97 -30.01
C GLN A 64 11.06 12.15 -29.18
N LEU A 65 10.59 12.26 -27.94
CA LEU A 65 10.91 13.38 -27.05
C LEU A 65 12.37 13.39 -26.58
N THR A 66 12.89 12.23 -26.17
CA THR A 66 14.21 12.13 -25.50
C THR A 66 15.31 11.61 -26.41
N LYS A 67 14.96 11.06 -27.58
CA LYS A 67 15.89 10.36 -28.49
C LYS A 67 16.68 9.24 -27.80
N GLY A 68 16.12 8.68 -26.71
CA GLY A 68 16.75 7.63 -25.92
C GLY A 68 17.85 8.10 -24.96
N LEU A 69 17.98 9.40 -24.72
CA LEU A 69 19.03 10.00 -23.86
C LEU A 69 18.58 10.23 -22.41
N GLY A 70 17.35 9.82 -22.06
CA GLY A 70 16.78 10.06 -20.75
C GLY A 70 16.08 11.42 -20.62
N SER A 71 15.50 11.67 -19.44
CA SER A 71 14.66 12.85 -19.18
C SER A 71 15.40 14.04 -18.57
N GLY A 72 16.74 14.01 -18.47
CA GLY A 72 17.53 15.13 -17.93
C GLY A 72 17.23 15.53 -16.48
N SER A 73 16.72 14.62 -15.64
CA SER A 73 16.20 14.92 -14.29
C SER A 73 14.99 15.87 -14.26
N ASP A 74 14.27 15.99 -15.37
CA ASP A 74 13.02 16.73 -15.48
C ASP A 74 11.80 15.78 -15.40
N PRO A 75 10.95 15.91 -14.35
CA PRO A 75 9.72 15.13 -14.22
C PRO A 75 8.71 15.39 -15.34
N GLU A 76 8.60 16.61 -15.88
CA GLU A 76 7.65 16.89 -16.95
C GLU A 76 7.98 16.12 -18.22
N ILE A 77 9.28 16.01 -18.54
CA ILE A 77 9.75 15.21 -19.67
C ILE A 77 9.43 13.73 -19.43
N GLY A 78 9.62 13.24 -18.20
CA GLY A 78 9.25 11.88 -17.81
C GLY A 78 7.75 11.60 -17.98
N MET A 79 6.90 12.55 -17.58
CA MET A 79 5.45 12.44 -17.72
C MET A 79 5.02 12.46 -19.20
N LYS A 80 5.52 13.41 -19.99
CA LYS A 80 5.23 13.50 -21.43
C LYS A 80 5.70 12.27 -22.20
N ALA A 81 6.86 11.72 -21.83
CA ALA A 81 7.37 10.47 -22.38
C ALA A 81 6.42 9.29 -22.11
N ALA A 82 5.85 9.20 -20.91
CA ALA A 82 4.89 8.16 -20.59
C ALA A 82 3.54 8.37 -21.30
N GLN A 83 3.12 9.63 -21.52
CA GLN A 83 1.93 9.96 -22.30
C GLN A 83 2.08 9.56 -23.78
N GLU A 84 3.26 9.80 -24.37
CA GLU A 84 3.58 9.43 -25.76
C GLU A 84 3.34 7.93 -26.02
N ASP A 85 3.73 7.09 -25.06
CA ASP A 85 3.73 5.62 -25.19
C ASP A 85 2.67 4.92 -24.32
N ILE A 86 1.60 5.62 -23.94
CA ILE A 86 0.61 5.12 -22.99
C ILE A 86 -0.05 3.79 -23.41
N GLN A 87 -0.29 3.60 -24.70
CA GLN A 87 -0.87 2.37 -25.24
C GLN A 87 0.07 1.18 -25.08
N LYS A 88 1.38 1.39 -25.29
CA LYS A 88 2.39 0.36 -25.06
C LYS A 88 2.46 0.00 -23.58
N ILE A 89 2.44 1.01 -22.70
CA ILE A 89 2.42 0.80 -21.24
C ILE A 89 1.21 -0.07 -20.86
N LYS A 90 0.00 0.28 -21.32
CA LYS A 90 -1.23 -0.50 -21.05
C LYS A 90 -1.09 -1.95 -21.52
N SER A 91 -0.58 -2.17 -22.73
CA SER A 91 -0.37 -3.54 -23.26
C SER A 91 0.57 -4.39 -22.40
N THR A 92 1.59 -3.79 -21.78
CA THR A 92 2.50 -4.54 -20.88
C THR A 92 1.84 -4.95 -19.56
N MET A 93 0.78 -4.25 -19.15
CA MET A 93 0.03 -4.51 -17.92
C MET A 93 -1.17 -5.44 -18.11
N GLU A 94 -1.50 -5.81 -19.35
CA GLU A 94 -2.57 -6.77 -19.64
C GLU A 94 -2.39 -8.08 -18.89
N ASP A 95 -3.49 -8.74 -18.53
CA ASP A 95 -3.57 -9.95 -17.72
C ASP A 95 -3.04 -9.85 -16.28
N ALA A 96 -2.50 -8.72 -15.82
CA ALA A 96 -2.06 -8.58 -14.44
C ALA A 96 -3.27 -8.41 -13.52
N GLN A 97 -3.29 -9.13 -12.40
CA GLN A 97 -4.25 -8.90 -11.31
C GLN A 97 -3.66 -7.95 -10.27
N MET A 98 -2.34 -7.92 -10.17
CA MET A 98 -1.61 -7.04 -9.26
C MET A 98 -0.32 -6.54 -9.93
N ILE A 99 0.00 -5.27 -9.71
CA ILE A 99 1.27 -4.69 -10.11
C ILE A 99 1.99 -4.02 -8.94
N PHE A 100 3.29 -4.23 -8.91
CA PHE A 100 4.21 -3.48 -8.06
C PHE A 100 4.97 -2.46 -8.89
N LEU A 101 4.76 -1.18 -8.61
CA LEU A 101 5.53 -0.10 -9.20
C LEU A 101 6.72 0.22 -8.31
N THR A 102 7.93 0.16 -8.86
CA THR A 102 9.15 0.54 -8.14
C THR A 102 9.87 1.68 -8.85
N ALA A 103 10.19 2.73 -8.10
CA ALA A 103 10.83 3.92 -8.64
C ALA A 103 11.68 4.67 -7.58
N GLY A 104 12.76 5.29 -8.05
CA GLY A 104 13.49 6.30 -7.28
C GLY A 104 12.91 7.69 -7.54
N MET A 105 12.35 8.32 -6.51
CA MET A 105 11.72 9.64 -6.63
C MET A 105 12.77 10.75 -6.57
N GLY A 106 12.50 11.86 -7.25
CA GLY A 106 13.41 13.00 -7.37
C GLY A 106 14.24 13.00 -8.66
N GLY A 107 14.20 11.93 -9.46
CA GLY A 107 14.65 11.95 -10.84
C GLY A 107 13.60 12.56 -11.78
N GLY A 108 13.79 12.42 -13.10
CA GLY A 108 12.77 12.83 -14.07
C GLY A 108 11.82 11.70 -14.47
N THR A 109 12.35 10.62 -15.07
CA THR A 109 11.52 9.48 -15.53
C THR A 109 10.72 8.85 -14.40
N GLY A 110 11.36 8.45 -13.30
CA GLY A 110 10.66 7.82 -12.17
C GLY A 110 9.57 8.72 -11.59
N THR A 111 9.91 9.96 -11.26
CA THR A 111 8.98 10.93 -10.67
C THR A 111 7.80 11.27 -11.59
N GLY A 112 8.04 11.46 -12.88
CA GLY A 112 7.02 11.91 -13.84
C GLY A 112 6.19 10.79 -14.45
N ALA A 113 6.79 9.64 -14.73
CA ALA A 113 6.09 8.53 -15.38
C ALA A 113 5.29 7.66 -14.40
N SER A 114 5.77 7.50 -13.15
CA SER A 114 5.13 6.59 -12.19
C SER A 114 3.66 6.91 -11.90
N PRO A 115 3.25 8.18 -11.66
CA PRO A 115 1.85 8.50 -11.44
C PRO A 115 0.95 8.15 -12.62
N LEU A 116 1.44 8.36 -13.85
CA LEU A 116 0.67 8.06 -15.07
C LEU A 116 0.51 6.55 -15.31
N ILE A 117 1.58 5.79 -15.07
CA ILE A 117 1.56 4.32 -15.16
C ILE A 117 0.62 3.76 -14.10
N ALA A 118 0.68 4.26 -12.86
CA ALA A 118 -0.23 3.89 -11.78
C ALA A 118 -1.70 4.17 -12.13
N ALA A 119 -1.99 5.38 -12.61
CA ALA A 119 -3.35 5.75 -13.01
C ALA A 119 -3.89 4.83 -14.12
N SER A 120 -3.04 4.48 -15.10
CA SER A 120 -3.42 3.57 -16.18
C SER A 120 -3.72 2.15 -15.68
N ALA A 121 -2.97 1.65 -14.71
CA ALA A 121 -3.24 0.35 -14.09
C ALA A 121 -4.55 0.35 -13.30
N LYS A 122 -4.81 1.44 -12.57
CA LYS A 122 -6.05 1.63 -11.82
C LYS A 122 -7.27 1.72 -12.73
N GLU A 123 -7.16 2.41 -13.87
CA GLU A 123 -8.20 2.42 -14.92
C GLU A 123 -8.49 1.02 -15.48
N MET A 124 -7.50 0.13 -15.46
CA MET A 124 -7.63 -1.27 -15.88
C MET A 124 -8.12 -2.20 -14.77
N ASN A 125 -8.50 -1.67 -13.60
CA ASN A 125 -8.90 -2.42 -12.39
C ASN A 125 -7.82 -3.40 -11.89
N ILE A 126 -6.55 -3.02 -12.01
CA ILE A 126 -5.42 -3.81 -11.51
C ILE A 126 -5.02 -3.29 -10.13
N LEU A 127 -4.87 -4.18 -9.14
CA LEU A 127 -4.41 -3.79 -7.81
C LEU A 127 -3.01 -3.18 -7.91
N THR A 128 -2.89 -1.90 -7.56
CA THR A 128 -1.67 -1.13 -7.81
C THR A 128 -0.99 -0.73 -6.51
N VAL A 129 0.15 -1.36 -6.23
CA VAL A 129 1.02 -1.05 -5.08
C VAL A 129 2.28 -0.36 -5.59
N ALA A 130 2.57 0.84 -5.08
CA ALA A 130 3.83 1.51 -5.36
C ALA A 130 4.79 1.43 -4.17
N VAL A 131 6.03 1.03 -4.44
CA VAL A 131 7.12 1.02 -3.49
C VAL A 131 8.21 1.95 -4.01
N VAL A 132 8.37 3.12 -3.39
CA VAL A 132 9.25 4.17 -3.92
C VAL A 132 10.24 4.67 -2.89
N THR A 133 11.39 5.17 -3.36
CA THR A 133 12.40 5.75 -2.47
C THR A 133 12.41 7.29 -2.53
N LYS A 134 12.58 7.94 -1.38
CA LYS A 134 12.96 9.36 -1.29
C LYS A 134 14.49 9.48 -1.39
N PRO A 135 15.03 10.52 -2.06
CA PRO A 135 16.47 10.69 -2.23
C PRO A 135 17.19 10.95 -0.90
N PHE A 136 18.50 10.73 -0.86
CA PHE A 136 19.34 11.14 0.26
C PHE A 136 19.44 12.66 0.34
N ASN A 137 19.68 13.20 1.54
CA ASN A 137 19.84 14.65 1.72
C ASN A 137 21.01 15.23 0.91
N PHE A 138 22.07 14.45 0.68
CA PHE A 138 23.24 14.87 -0.10
C PHE A 138 22.96 15.02 -1.60
N GLU A 139 21.89 14.43 -2.12
CA GLU A 139 21.51 14.53 -3.54
C GLU A 139 20.94 15.90 -3.92
N GLY A 140 20.69 16.75 -2.92
CA GLY A 140 20.34 18.15 -3.09
C GLY A 140 18.84 18.45 -2.97
N LYS A 141 18.55 19.73 -2.67
CA LYS A 141 17.19 20.20 -2.40
C LYS A 141 16.24 20.06 -3.59
N LYS A 142 16.75 20.25 -4.82
CA LYS A 142 15.94 20.14 -6.05
C LYS A 142 15.33 18.73 -6.19
N ARG A 143 16.15 17.67 -6.03
CA ARG A 143 15.67 16.28 -6.07
C ARG A 143 14.67 15.98 -4.96
N SER A 144 14.93 16.46 -3.75
CA SER A 144 14.02 16.29 -2.61
C SER A 144 12.65 16.93 -2.87
N GLN A 145 12.62 18.13 -3.46
CA GLN A 145 11.36 18.80 -3.80
C GLN A 145 10.60 18.06 -4.90
N GLN A 146 11.28 17.68 -5.98
CA GLN A 146 10.69 16.88 -7.06
C GLN A 146 10.13 15.55 -6.53
N ALA A 147 10.83 14.90 -5.58
CA ALA A 147 10.36 13.67 -4.96
C ALA A 147 9.06 13.87 -4.19
N LYS A 148 8.94 14.95 -3.40
CA LYS A 148 7.71 15.26 -2.65
C LYS A 148 6.52 15.46 -3.57
N GLU A 149 6.70 16.24 -4.64
CA GLU A 149 5.64 16.51 -5.62
C GLU A 149 5.21 15.23 -6.34
N GLY A 150 6.17 14.42 -6.80
CA GLY A 150 5.86 13.14 -7.44
C GLY A 150 5.20 12.12 -6.51
N ILE A 151 5.59 12.07 -5.24
CA ILE A 151 4.98 11.20 -4.22
C ILE A 151 3.52 11.61 -3.97
N ALA A 152 3.25 12.92 -3.88
CA ALA A 152 1.89 13.42 -3.72
C ALA A 152 0.98 13.05 -4.90
N ALA A 153 1.48 13.19 -6.13
CA ALA A 153 0.77 12.78 -7.33
C ALA A 153 0.56 11.25 -7.38
N LEU A 154 1.59 10.48 -7.04
CA LEU A 154 1.53 9.02 -7.03
C LEU A 154 0.52 8.49 -6.00
N LYS A 155 0.45 9.10 -4.81
CA LYS A 155 -0.50 8.73 -3.75
C LYS A 155 -1.96 8.78 -4.21
N GLN A 156 -2.29 9.65 -5.18
CA GLN A 156 -3.64 9.73 -5.74
C GLN A 156 -3.92 8.65 -6.79
N ALA A 157 -2.87 8.10 -7.41
CA ALA A 157 -2.95 7.18 -8.54
C ALA A 157 -2.84 5.70 -8.17
N VAL A 158 -2.42 5.38 -6.94
CA VAL A 158 -2.22 3.99 -6.46
C VAL A 158 -3.28 3.60 -5.44
N ASP A 159 -3.36 2.32 -5.10
CA ASP A 159 -4.19 1.81 -4.01
C ASP A 159 -3.42 1.87 -2.69
N THR A 160 -2.15 1.44 -2.72
CA THR A 160 -1.21 1.59 -1.61
C THR A 160 0.10 2.22 -2.08
N LEU A 161 0.63 3.14 -1.27
CA LEU A 161 1.95 3.73 -1.44
C LEU A 161 2.84 3.42 -0.22
N ILE A 162 3.94 2.71 -0.48
CA ILE A 162 5.03 2.49 0.49
C ILE A 162 6.17 3.43 0.13
N VAL A 163 6.54 4.30 1.06
CA VAL A 163 7.61 5.29 0.86
C VAL A 163 8.80 4.96 1.73
N ILE A 164 9.95 4.71 1.11
CA ILE A 164 11.20 4.38 1.79
C ILE A 164 12.11 5.61 1.81
N PRO A 165 12.35 6.23 2.98
CA PRO A 165 13.29 7.33 3.09
C PRO A 165 14.73 6.83 3.07
N ASN A 166 15.48 7.06 1.97
CA ASN A 166 16.88 6.64 1.88
C ASN A 166 17.75 7.22 3.01
N GLN A 167 17.38 8.39 3.55
CA GLN A 167 18.07 8.99 4.69
C GLN A 167 18.07 8.08 5.93
N LYS A 168 17.05 7.24 6.15
CA LYS A 168 16.99 6.30 7.28
C LYS A 168 17.92 5.11 7.08
N LEU A 169 18.32 4.78 5.85
CA LEU A 169 19.34 3.75 5.62
C LEU A 169 20.67 4.13 6.30
N LEU A 170 20.94 5.42 6.49
CA LEU A 170 22.13 5.92 7.18
C LEU A 170 22.17 5.59 8.68
N SER A 171 21.04 5.29 9.34
CA SER A 171 21.06 4.87 10.75
C SER A 171 21.47 3.40 10.91
N VAL A 172 21.35 2.61 9.85
CA VAL A 172 21.65 1.17 9.84
C VAL A 172 23.07 0.88 9.36
N VAL A 173 23.71 1.83 8.66
CA VAL A 173 25.06 1.65 8.11
C VAL A 173 26.15 2.25 8.98
N SER A 174 27.34 1.65 8.96
CA SER A 174 28.53 2.19 9.64
C SER A 174 29.07 3.42 8.91
N LYS A 175 29.79 4.30 9.62
CA LYS A 175 30.38 5.53 9.06
C LYS A 175 31.37 5.28 7.91
N GLN A 176 31.88 4.06 7.77
CA GLN A 176 32.81 3.64 6.72
C GLN A 176 32.10 3.12 5.46
N THR A 177 30.76 3.09 5.45
CA THR A 177 29.99 2.53 4.35
C THR A 177 30.11 3.40 3.11
N SER A 178 30.52 2.79 1.99
CA SER A 178 30.60 3.46 0.69
C SER A 178 29.22 3.87 0.17
N THR A 179 29.15 5.00 -0.55
CA THR A 179 27.92 5.45 -1.23
C THR A 179 27.32 4.37 -2.15
N PHE A 180 28.16 3.56 -2.82
CA PHE A 180 27.67 2.46 -3.66
C PHE A 180 26.95 1.38 -2.86
N VAL A 181 27.42 1.10 -1.63
CA VAL A 181 26.78 0.14 -0.73
C VAL A 181 25.47 0.70 -0.21
N ALA A 182 25.39 2.01 0.06
CA ALA A 182 24.15 2.66 0.50
C ALA A 182 23.04 2.59 -0.57
N PHE A 183 23.34 2.83 -1.84
CA PHE A 183 22.36 2.65 -2.92
C PHE A 183 21.95 1.19 -3.10
N LYS A 184 22.90 0.25 -3.05
CA LYS A 184 22.58 -1.19 -3.07
C LYS A 184 21.69 -1.60 -1.91
N MET A 185 21.83 -0.96 -0.76
CA MET A 185 20.95 -1.20 0.39
C MET A 185 19.53 -0.68 0.12
N ALA A 186 19.38 0.49 -0.50
CA ALA A 186 18.07 0.99 -0.93
C ALA A 186 17.37 0.00 -1.89
N ASP A 187 18.10 -0.49 -2.89
CA ASP A 187 17.61 -1.52 -3.83
C ASP A 187 17.20 -2.80 -3.08
N SER A 188 17.97 -3.19 -2.07
CA SER A 188 17.69 -4.38 -1.25
C SER A 188 16.43 -4.21 -0.41
N VAL A 189 16.16 -3.00 0.10
CA VAL A 189 14.91 -2.71 0.81
C VAL A 189 13.71 -2.76 -0.13
N LEU A 190 13.83 -2.20 -1.34
CA LEU A 190 12.78 -2.31 -2.37
C LEU A 190 12.49 -3.77 -2.73
N LEU A 191 13.53 -4.59 -2.92
CA LEU A 191 13.39 -6.03 -3.13
C LEU A 191 12.63 -6.68 -1.98
N LYS A 192 13.09 -6.50 -0.74
CA LYS A 192 12.44 -7.14 0.42
C LYS A 192 10.97 -6.72 0.51
N ALA A 193 10.66 -5.48 0.13
CA ALA A 193 9.31 -4.98 0.15
C ALA A 193 8.36 -5.69 -0.81
N VAL A 194 8.76 -5.74 -2.09
CA VAL A 194 7.99 -6.44 -3.12
C VAL A 194 7.94 -7.94 -2.85
N LYS A 195 9.06 -8.53 -2.43
CA LYS A 195 9.17 -9.97 -2.13
C LYS A 195 8.26 -10.37 -0.96
N GLY A 196 8.23 -9.59 0.11
CA GLY A 196 7.44 -9.92 1.31
C GLY A 196 5.94 -10.05 1.04
N ILE A 197 5.38 -9.16 0.22
CA ILE A 197 3.96 -9.19 -0.16
C ILE A 197 3.71 -10.26 -1.24
N SER A 198 4.62 -10.39 -2.22
CA SER A 198 4.43 -11.34 -3.32
C SER A 198 4.58 -12.80 -2.88
N GLU A 199 5.51 -13.10 -1.97
CA GLU A 199 5.70 -14.47 -1.48
C GLU A 199 4.48 -15.01 -0.75
N LEU A 200 3.70 -14.16 -0.08
CA LEU A 200 2.42 -14.53 0.53
C LEU A 200 1.38 -15.02 -0.48
N ILE A 201 1.48 -14.56 -1.72
CA ILE A 201 0.52 -14.86 -2.79
C ILE A 201 1.00 -16.03 -3.64
N ILE A 202 2.29 -16.06 -3.97
CA ILE A 202 2.87 -16.99 -4.95
C ILE A 202 3.27 -18.32 -4.30
N LYS A 203 3.88 -18.28 -3.10
CA LYS A 203 4.41 -19.49 -2.48
C LYS A 203 3.31 -20.19 -1.69
N PRO A 204 3.14 -21.52 -1.86
CA PRO A 204 2.27 -22.29 -0.98
C PRO A 204 2.87 -22.28 0.43
N GLY A 205 2.24 -21.54 1.32
CA GLY A 205 2.41 -21.59 2.76
C GLY A 205 1.66 -22.75 3.40
N VAL A 206 1.99 -23.02 4.66
CA VAL A 206 1.23 -23.93 5.54
C VAL A 206 -0.13 -23.31 5.88
N ILE A 207 -0.14 -22.00 6.06
CA ILE A 207 -1.34 -21.17 6.18
C ILE A 207 -1.23 -20.12 5.09
N ASN A 208 -2.02 -20.31 4.02
CA ASN A 208 -2.13 -19.34 2.93
C ASN A 208 -3.12 -18.26 3.32
N LEU A 209 -2.73 -17.01 3.07
CA LEU A 209 -3.68 -15.91 2.98
C LEU A 209 -4.30 -15.95 1.59
N ASP A 210 -5.61 -15.74 1.50
CA ASP A 210 -6.23 -15.63 0.19
C ASP A 210 -5.92 -14.26 -0.44
N PHE A 211 -6.04 -14.17 -1.76
CA PHE A 211 -5.77 -12.92 -2.46
C PHE A 211 -6.80 -11.83 -2.12
N ALA A 212 -8.01 -12.20 -1.68
CA ALA A 212 -9.08 -11.26 -1.34
C ALA A 212 -8.83 -10.54 0.00
N ASP A 213 -8.29 -11.26 0.98
CA ASP A 213 -7.80 -10.76 2.26
C ASP A 213 -6.70 -9.73 2.03
N ILE A 214 -5.73 -10.06 1.17
CA ILE A 214 -4.64 -9.16 0.82
C ILE A 214 -5.17 -7.92 0.08
N MET A 215 -6.10 -8.09 -0.87
CA MET A 215 -6.77 -6.96 -1.53
C MET A 215 -7.48 -6.04 -0.53
N THR A 216 -8.18 -6.61 0.45
CA THR A 216 -8.93 -5.85 1.45
C THR A 216 -7.99 -4.97 2.29
N VAL A 217 -6.87 -5.52 2.75
CA VAL A 217 -5.88 -4.75 3.52
C VAL A 217 -5.18 -3.71 2.65
N VAL A 218 -4.72 -4.08 1.45
CA VAL A 218 -3.97 -3.19 0.56
C VAL A 218 -4.83 -2.05 -0.01
N THR A 219 -6.16 -2.16 0.02
CA THR A 219 -7.06 -1.09 -0.42
C THR A 219 -7.45 -0.12 0.70
N TYR A 220 -7.06 -0.38 1.96
CA TYR A 220 -7.31 0.55 3.05
C TYR A 220 -6.60 1.89 2.80
N ARG A 221 -7.41 2.95 2.75
CA ARG A 221 -6.90 4.32 2.59
C ARG A 221 -6.07 4.70 3.81
N GLY A 222 -4.90 5.25 3.57
CA GLY A 222 -4.00 5.71 4.61
C GLY A 222 -2.56 5.55 4.16
N ASP A 223 -1.63 5.82 5.06
CA ASP A 223 -0.24 5.46 4.80
C ASP A 223 -0.06 3.96 5.03
N ALA A 224 0.83 3.37 4.24
CA ALA A 224 1.22 1.98 4.36
C ALA A 224 2.69 1.89 4.75
N LEU A 225 2.99 0.87 5.53
CA LEU A 225 4.25 0.73 6.23
C LEU A 225 4.66 -0.74 6.24
N MET A 226 5.96 -0.97 6.18
CA MET A 226 6.51 -2.31 6.17
C MET A 226 7.68 -2.45 7.13
N GLY A 227 7.54 -3.40 8.05
CA GLY A 227 8.56 -3.82 8.99
C GLY A 227 9.11 -5.18 8.61
N ILE A 228 10.43 -5.36 8.74
CA ILE A 228 11.09 -6.64 8.48
C ILE A 228 12.02 -6.91 9.64
N GLY A 229 11.92 -8.10 10.21
CA GLY A 229 12.78 -8.58 11.27
C GLY A 229 13.25 -10.01 11.02
N THR A 230 14.42 -10.33 11.56
CA THR A 230 15.06 -11.65 11.46
C THR A 230 15.58 -12.05 12.83
N GLY A 231 15.19 -13.23 13.29
CA GLY A 231 15.64 -13.78 14.57
C GLY A 231 16.26 -15.16 14.41
N THR A 232 17.21 -15.45 15.29
CA THR A 232 17.89 -16.74 15.42
C THR A 232 18.02 -17.11 16.90
N GLY A 233 18.22 -18.39 17.21
CA GLY A 233 18.36 -18.86 18.60
C GLY A 233 17.02 -19.24 19.26
N GLU A 234 16.98 -19.22 20.59
CA GLU A 234 15.82 -19.69 21.37
C GLU A 234 14.62 -18.74 21.32
N ASN A 235 14.84 -17.43 21.26
CA ASN A 235 13.79 -16.40 21.18
C ASN A 235 13.57 -15.86 19.76
N LYS A 236 13.97 -16.64 18.75
CA LYS A 236 14.00 -16.24 17.33
C LYS A 236 12.71 -15.57 16.84
N ALA A 237 11.53 -16.04 17.26
CA ALA A 237 10.26 -15.47 16.78
C ALA A 237 9.94 -14.12 17.43
N ILE A 238 10.19 -13.97 18.73
CA ILE A 238 9.95 -12.71 19.47
C ILE A 238 10.96 -11.65 19.02
N ASP A 239 12.23 -12.00 18.89
CA ASP A 239 13.28 -11.09 18.44
C ASP A 239 13.00 -10.58 17.02
N ALA A 240 12.56 -11.48 16.12
CA ALA A 240 12.14 -11.10 14.77
C ALA A 240 10.91 -10.18 14.77
N ALA A 241 9.93 -10.44 15.65
CA ALA A 241 8.74 -9.59 15.76
C ALA A 241 9.10 -8.19 16.27
N GLN A 242 9.95 -8.11 17.30
CA GLN A 242 10.44 -6.84 17.85
C GLN A 242 11.22 -6.04 16.81
N GLU A 243 12.15 -6.67 16.09
CA GLU A 243 12.90 -6.00 15.03
C GLU A 243 11.97 -5.50 13.91
N ALA A 244 10.93 -6.27 13.55
CA ALA A 244 9.97 -5.87 12.53
C ALA A 244 9.16 -4.63 12.95
N ILE A 245 8.66 -4.57 14.20
CA ILE A 245 7.91 -3.41 14.69
C ILE A 245 8.80 -2.19 14.98
N SER A 246 10.09 -2.38 15.26
CA SER A 246 11.05 -1.30 15.49
C SER A 246 11.87 -0.96 14.26
N CYS A 247 11.45 -1.39 13.07
CA CYS A 247 12.28 -1.30 11.87
C CYS A 247 12.61 0.18 11.57
N PRO A 248 13.88 0.56 11.36
CA PRO A 248 14.27 1.96 11.10
C PRO A 248 13.67 2.57 9.83
N LEU A 249 13.09 1.73 8.97
CA LEU A 249 12.43 2.08 7.72
C LEU A 249 11.00 2.57 7.92
N LEU A 250 10.40 2.28 9.08
CA LEU A 250 9.18 2.92 9.51
C LEU A 250 9.53 4.41 9.74
N GLU A 251 8.78 5.35 9.16
CA GLU A 251 9.03 6.79 9.39
C GLU A 251 8.77 7.16 10.87
N ASP A 252 8.46 8.42 11.20
CA ASP A 252 7.93 8.77 12.53
C ASP A 252 6.48 8.27 12.71
N VAL A 253 6.09 7.23 11.96
CA VAL A 253 4.78 6.63 11.86
C VAL A 253 4.88 5.25 12.51
N SER A 254 4.20 5.10 13.65
CA SER A 254 4.07 3.82 14.34
C SER A 254 3.08 2.92 13.61
N ILE A 255 3.18 1.61 13.84
CA ILE A 255 2.16 0.64 13.43
C ILE A 255 0.85 0.85 14.23
N GLU A 256 0.93 1.57 15.35
CA GLU A 256 -0.22 1.98 16.17
C GLU A 256 -1.29 2.69 15.33
N GLY A 257 -2.52 2.16 15.38
CA GLY A 257 -3.66 2.74 14.68
C GLY A 257 -3.78 2.32 13.22
N ALA A 258 -3.04 1.30 12.77
CA ALA A 258 -3.31 0.65 11.49
C ALA A 258 -4.72 0.01 11.49
N ARG A 259 -5.44 0.10 10.35
CA ARG A 259 -6.73 -0.58 10.17
C ARG A 259 -6.55 -2.05 9.81
N GLY A 260 -5.52 -2.36 9.03
CA GLY A 260 -5.21 -3.73 8.61
C GLY A 260 -3.72 -4.02 8.71
N VAL A 261 -3.39 -5.21 9.21
CA VAL A 261 -2.02 -5.70 9.40
C VAL A 261 -1.89 -7.11 8.83
N ILE A 262 -1.00 -7.28 7.87
CA ILE A 262 -0.58 -8.58 7.35
C ILE A 262 0.74 -8.97 8.01
N ILE A 263 0.78 -10.14 8.61
CA ILE A 263 1.95 -10.73 9.26
C ILE A 263 2.34 -11.98 8.47
N ASN A 264 3.47 -11.93 7.79
CA ASN A 264 4.08 -13.09 7.18
C ASN A 264 5.19 -13.63 8.10
N VAL A 265 5.06 -14.87 8.53
CA VAL A 265 6.10 -15.58 9.25
C VAL A 265 6.69 -16.63 8.33
N THR A 266 7.99 -16.52 8.07
CA THR A 266 8.77 -17.50 7.32
C THR A 266 9.75 -18.20 8.27
N GLY A 267 9.61 -19.52 8.41
CA GLY A 267 10.44 -20.30 9.33
C GLY A 267 10.56 -21.77 8.94
N GLY A 268 11.61 -22.43 9.42
CA GLY A 268 11.82 -23.86 9.19
C GLY A 268 10.88 -24.77 9.98
N ASP A 269 11.07 -26.08 9.85
CA ASP A 269 10.27 -27.11 10.56
C ASP A 269 10.45 -27.08 12.08
N ASP A 270 11.41 -26.30 12.57
CA ASP A 270 11.70 -26.05 13.99
C ASP A 270 10.93 -24.85 14.57
N LEU A 271 10.09 -24.17 13.78
CA LEU A 271 9.19 -23.13 14.27
C LEU A 271 7.96 -23.76 14.92
N THR A 272 7.80 -23.53 16.22
CA THR A 272 6.66 -24.04 16.99
C THR A 272 5.45 -23.11 16.90
N LEU A 273 4.26 -23.66 17.12
CA LEU A 273 3.02 -22.88 17.18
C LEU A 273 3.06 -21.81 18.30
N LEU A 274 3.71 -22.12 19.42
CA LEU A 274 3.84 -21.19 20.55
C LEU A 274 4.68 -19.97 20.15
N GLU A 275 5.86 -20.19 19.55
CA GLU A 275 6.72 -19.13 19.05
C GLU A 275 6.00 -18.23 18.02
N ALA A 276 5.24 -18.83 17.09
CA ALA A 276 4.46 -18.08 16.11
C ALA A 276 3.34 -17.25 16.78
N THR A 277 2.65 -17.81 17.78
CA THR A 277 1.59 -17.13 18.53
C THR A 277 2.13 -15.95 19.34
N ASP A 278 3.28 -16.13 19.97
CA ASP A 278 3.93 -15.07 20.75
C ASP A 278 4.35 -13.90 19.86
N ALA A 279 4.93 -14.19 18.69
CA ALA A 279 5.30 -13.18 17.71
C ALA A 279 4.09 -12.37 17.21
N VAL A 280 3.00 -13.05 16.83
CA VAL A 280 1.75 -12.40 16.39
C VAL A 280 1.16 -11.55 17.52
N SER A 281 1.17 -12.06 18.75
CA SER A 281 0.63 -11.35 19.92
C SER A 281 1.39 -10.06 20.22
N VAL A 282 2.71 -10.03 20.02
CA VAL A 282 3.52 -8.81 20.17
C VAL A 282 3.11 -7.77 19.14
N ILE A 283 2.98 -8.17 17.87
CA ILE A 283 2.64 -7.25 16.77
C ILE A 283 1.20 -6.72 16.94
N GLN A 284 0.25 -7.58 17.31
CA GLN A 284 -1.15 -7.18 17.52
C GLN A 284 -1.29 -6.16 18.66
N LYS A 285 -0.56 -6.37 19.77
CA LYS A 285 -0.54 -5.41 20.89
C LYS A 285 -0.04 -4.03 20.48
N THR A 286 0.95 -3.97 19.59
CA THR A 286 1.48 -2.70 19.08
C THR A 286 0.56 -2.07 18.03
N ALA A 287 -0.11 -2.84 17.17
CA ALA A 287 -1.03 -2.29 16.18
C ALA A 287 -2.31 -1.71 16.79
N GLY A 288 -2.81 -2.32 17.86
CA GLY A 288 -4.04 -1.96 18.55
C GLY A 288 -5.17 -2.98 18.34
N GLU A 289 -6.12 -3.03 19.27
CA GLU A 289 -7.18 -4.07 19.32
C GLU A 289 -8.19 -4.01 18.16
N ASN A 290 -8.27 -2.88 17.45
CA ASN A 290 -9.22 -2.67 16.35
C ASN A 290 -8.66 -2.98 14.96
N ALA A 291 -7.40 -3.45 14.87
CA ALA A 291 -6.78 -3.76 13.59
C ALA A 291 -7.19 -5.15 13.09
N ASP A 292 -7.56 -5.26 11.82
CA ASP A 292 -7.76 -6.56 11.16
C ASP A 292 -6.40 -7.22 10.94
N VAL A 293 -6.14 -8.33 11.64
CA VAL A 293 -4.85 -9.03 11.57
C VAL A 293 -4.97 -10.29 10.71
N TYR A 294 -4.13 -10.36 9.68
CA TYR A 294 -4.04 -11.47 8.75
C TYR A 294 -2.68 -12.17 8.94
N PHE A 295 -2.71 -13.48 9.17
CA PHE A 295 -1.51 -14.28 9.46
C PHE A 295 -1.22 -15.27 8.34
N GLY A 296 -0.02 -15.18 7.77
CA GLY A 296 0.53 -16.13 6.80
C GLY A 296 1.72 -16.88 7.38
N LEU A 297 1.82 -18.17 7.09
CA LEU A 297 2.95 -19.02 7.51
C LEU A 297 3.58 -19.70 6.30
N VAL A 298 4.83 -19.35 5.99
CA VAL A 298 5.59 -19.88 4.85
C VAL A 298 6.77 -20.71 5.35
N LYS A 299 7.02 -21.84 4.70
CA LYS A 299 8.17 -22.70 5.02
C LYS A 299 9.48 -22.04 4.57
N GLY A 300 10.44 -21.95 5.47
CA GLY A 300 11.74 -21.30 5.27
C GLY A 300 12.92 -22.14 5.75
N GLU A 301 14.02 -21.44 6.10
CA GLU A 301 15.26 -22.04 6.59
C GLU A 301 15.13 -22.51 8.05
N LYS A 302 15.82 -23.60 8.41
CA LYS A 302 15.87 -24.07 9.80
C LYS A 302 16.65 -23.10 10.69
N ASN A 303 16.25 -23.00 11.96
CA ASN A 303 16.88 -22.16 13.01
C ASN A 303 16.85 -20.64 12.75
N LYS A 304 16.05 -20.19 11.78
CA LYS A 304 15.94 -18.79 11.40
C LYS A 304 14.49 -18.46 11.14
N VAL A 305 14.02 -17.37 11.73
CA VAL A 305 12.67 -16.86 11.53
C VAL A 305 12.77 -15.48 10.91
N HIS A 306 12.06 -15.30 9.81
CA HIS A 306 11.88 -14.03 9.13
C HIS A 306 10.43 -13.60 9.30
N ILE A 307 10.22 -12.44 9.91
CA ILE A 307 8.90 -11.86 10.07
C ILE A 307 8.83 -10.59 9.23
N THR A 308 7.79 -10.53 8.41
CA THR A 308 7.46 -9.35 7.62
C THR A 308 6.09 -8.87 8.05
N VAL A 309 6.03 -7.62 8.50
CA VAL A 309 4.78 -6.96 8.90
C VAL A 309 4.46 -5.89 7.88
N PHE A 310 3.25 -5.92 7.37
CA PHE A 310 2.74 -4.92 6.45
C PHE A 310 1.47 -4.31 7.05
N ALA A 311 1.51 -3.02 7.34
CA ALA A 311 0.43 -2.30 7.99
C ALA A 311 -0.11 -1.22 7.05
N THR A 312 -1.43 -1.08 7.01
CA THR A 312 -2.15 -0.15 6.13
C THR A 312 -3.25 0.59 6.89
N GLY A 313 -3.73 1.69 6.33
CA GLY A 313 -4.73 2.53 6.97
C GLY A 313 -4.19 3.36 8.14
N ILE A 314 -2.87 3.58 8.21
CA ILE A 314 -2.27 4.35 9.29
C ILE A 314 -2.57 5.83 9.09
N GLY A 315 -2.98 6.52 10.16
CA GLY A 315 -3.32 7.94 10.13
C GLY A 315 -4.63 8.26 9.40
N ALA A 316 -5.36 7.25 8.95
CA ALA A 316 -6.76 7.42 8.60
C ALA A 316 -7.52 7.67 9.91
N SER A 317 -7.94 8.91 10.13
CA SER A 317 -9.05 9.16 11.06
C SER A 317 -10.15 8.18 10.68
N VAL A 318 -10.67 7.44 11.67
CA VAL A 318 -11.86 6.60 11.52
C VAL A 318 -13.04 7.53 11.22
N GLU A 319 -13.07 8.11 10.02
CA GLU A 319 -14.31 8.51 9.40
C GLU A 319 -15.03 7.19 9.22
N GLN A 320 -15.97 6.96 10.13
CA GLN A 320 -16.96 5.90 10.00
C GLN A 320 -17.42 5.93 8.56
N GLU A 321 -17.07 4.89 7.79
CA GLU A 321 -17.70 4.68 6.50
C GLU A 321 -19.20 4.86 6.73
N PRO A 322 -19.88 5.76 6.00
CA PRO A 322 -21.32 5.87 6.12
C PRO A 322 -21.85 4.49 5.77
N LYS A 323 -22.28 3.73 6.78
CA LYS A 323 -22.98 2.46 6.57
C LYS A 323 -24.08 2.80 5.58
N THR A 324 -23.96 2.27 4.37
CA THR A 324 -25.04 2.25 3.40
C THR A 324 -26.14 1.45 4.07
N VAL A 325 -27.05 2.16 4.73
CA VAL A 325 -28.29 1.57 5.21
C VAL A 325 -28.98 1.09 3.93
N GLU A 326 -29.09 -0.23 3.77
CA GLU A 326 -29.91 -0.82 2.73
C GLU A 326 -31.29 -0.14 2.78
N VAL A 327 -31.71 0.41 1.64
CA VAL A 327 -32.91 1.25 1.50
C VAL A 327 -34.22 0.47 1.75
N ASP A 328 -34.13 -0.78 2.23
CA ASP A 328 -35.27 -1.67 2.39
C ASP A 328 -36.06 -1.46 3.69
N GLU A 329 -35.50 -0.73 4.67
CA GLU A 329 -36.24 -0.34 5.88
C GLU A 329 -37.07 0.95 5.72
N LEU A 330 -36.81 1.78 4.71
CA LEU A 330 -37.62 2.97 4.40
C LEU A 330 -38.92 2.64 3.64
N ARG A 331 -39.06 1.42 3.11
CA ARG A 331 -40.27 0.97 2.42
C ARG A 331 -41.40 0.53 3.34
N ARG A 332 -41.16 0.40 4.65
CA ARG A 332 -42.18 0.01 5.65
C ARG A 332 -42.99 1.18 6.22
N LEU A 333 -42.82 2.39 5.68
CA LEU A 333 -43.60 3.59 6.06
C LEU A 333 -44.58 4.05 4.97
N ASP A 334 -44.85 3.25 3.94
CA ASP A 334 -45.97 3.48 3.01
C ASP A 334 -47.23 2.77 3.52
N SER A 335 -47.69 3.11 4.73
CA SER A 335 -49.04 2.78 5.16
C SER A 335 -50.03 3.67 4.40
N GLN A 336 -51.12 3.07 3.91
CA GLN A 336 -52.15 3.73 3.09
C GLN A 336 -52.74 5.01 3.74
N GLU A 337 -52.62 5.18 5.06
CA GLU A 337 -53.03 6.38 5.80
C GLU A 337 -52.29 7.67 5.42
N TYR A 338 -51.09 7.60 4.83
CA TYR A 338 -50.30 8.80 4.49
C TYR A 338 -50.71 9.48 3.18
N ARG A 339 -51.60 8.87 2.39
CA ARG A 339 -52.05 9.41 1.09
C ARG A 339 -53.31 10.28 1.17
N ASP A 340 -54.04 10.23 2.29
CA ASP A 340 -55.27 11.00 2.50
C ASP A 340 -55.02 12.40 3.08
N ILE A 341 -53.76 12.78 3.30
CA ILE A 341 -53.40 14.09 3.85
C ILE A 341 -53.12 15.08 2.70
N PRO A 342 -53.84 16.22 2.63
CA PRO A 342 -53.60 17.25 1.62
C PRO A 342 -52.15 17.75 1.59
N THR A 343 -51.61 17.95 0.39
CA THR A 343 -50.19 18.26 0.12
C THR A 343 -49.64 19.46 0.92
N PHE A 344 -50.49 20.43 1.27
CA PHE A 344 -50.10 21.61 2.04
C PHE A 344 -49.82 21.34 3.53
N LEU A 345 -50.37 20.26 4.10
CA LEU A 345 -50.07 19.83 5.48
C LEU A 345 -48.83 18.93 5.56
N ARG A 346 -48.41 18.35 4.43
CA ARG A 346 -47.26 17.44 4.33
C ARG A 346 -45.91 18.16 4.49
N ASN A 347 -45.86 19.44 4.11
CA ASN A 347 -44.62 20.23 4.12
C ASN A 347 -44.26 20.88 5.46
N ARG A 348 -45.10 20.77 6.51
CA ARG A 348 -44.76 21.28 7.86
C ARG A 348 -43.91 20.31 8.69
N LYS A 349 -43.77 19.04 8.28
CA LYS A 349 -43.00 18.01 9.01
C LYS A 349 -41.56 17.82 8.50
N LYS A 350 -41.14 18.52 7.44
CA LYS A 350 -39.84 18.30 6.78
C LYS A 350 -38.67 19.14 7.32
N GLU A 351 -38.90 20.04 8.28
CA GLU A 351 -37.86 20.94 8.81
C GLU A 351 -37.20 20.48 10.12
N GLN A 352 -37.30 19.20 10.49
CA GLN A 352 -36.39 18.64 11.51
C GLN A 352 -35.05 18.28 10.87
N ARG A 353 -34.16 19.27 10.79
CA ARG A 353 -32.71 19.03 10.62
C ARG A 353 -32.19 18.34 11.89
N ILE A 354 -31.62 17.16 11.74
CA ILE A 354 -30.91 16.45 12.80
C ILE A 354 -29.45 16.94 12.78
N GLU A 355 -29.05 17.75 13.76
CA GLU A 355 -27.63 17.94 14.12
C GLU A 355 -27.26 16.87 15.15
N ILE A 356 -26.26 16.06 14.82
CA ILE A 356 -25.71 15.04 15.73
C ILE A 356 -24.47 15.64 16.37
N ASP A 357 -24.60 16.18 17.59
CA ASP A 357 -23.46 16.37 18.49
C ASP A 357 -23.50 15.32 19.60
N LYS A 358 -22.32 14.78 19.87
CA LYS A 358 -21.91 13.76 20.83
C LYS A 358 -23.01 13.19 21.75
N GLY A 359 -23.50 12.01 21.36
CA GLY A 359 -23.87 10.90 22.25
C GLY A 359 -24.57 11.27 23.55
N LYS A 360 -25.85 11.64 23.48
CA LYS A 360 -26.91 11.40 24.49
C LYS A 360 -28.27 11.81 23.89
N LEU A 361 -29.23 10.87 23.86
CA LEU A 361 -30.61 11.16 23.47
C LEU A 361 -31.31 11.91 24.60
N SER A 362 -31.66 13.17 24.38
CA SER A 362 -32.71 13.85 25.14
C SER A 362 -33.63 14.60 24.18
N THR A 363 -34.89 14.17 24.11
CA THR A 363 -35.99 14.84 23.41
C THR A 363 -36.21 16.23 23.99
N ILE A 364 -35.94 17.28 23.21
CA ILE A 364 -36.32 18.65 23.55
C ILE A 364 -37.74 18.89 23.01
N SER A 365 -38.66 19.19 23.91
CA SER A 365 -40.04 19.57 23.59
C SER A 365 -40.10 20.98 22.99
N ILE A 366 -41.02 21.18 22.04
CA ILE A 366 -41.22 22.45 21.32
C ILE A 366 -41.57 23.61 22.28
N ASP A 367 -42.14 23.31 23.45
CA ASP A 367 -42.53 24.30 24.46
C ASP A 367 -41.34 25.01 25.14
N ASP A 368 -40.11 24.47 25.04
CA ASP A 368 -38.95 25.12 25.66
C ASP A 368 -38.50 26.39 24.90
N LEU A 369 -38.87 26.53 23.62
CA LEU A 369 -38.45 27.62 22.72
C LEU A 369 -39.05 28.99 23.05
N GLU A 370 -40.05 29.07 23.93
CA GLU A 370 -40.63 30.36 24.36
C GLU A 370 -39.82 31.05 25.47
N ILE A 371 -38.81 30.38 26.04
CA ILE A 371 -37.96 30.95 27.09
C ILE A 371 -36.71 31.59 26.46
N PRO A 372 -36.49 32.91 26.60
CA PRO A 372 -35.30 33.58 26.09
C PRO A 372 -34.00 32.97 26.63
N THR A 373 -33.00 32.86 25.76
CA THR A 373 -31.76 32.09 25.95
C THR A 373 -30.95 32.46 27.20
N PHE A 374 -31.12 33.67 27.74
CA PHE A 374 -30.39 34.14 28.92
C PHE A 374 -30.93 33.61 30.26
N LEU A 375 -32.18 33.13 30.31
CA LEU A 375 -32.78 32.54 31.52
C LEU A 375 -32.47 31.04 31.68
N ARG A 376 -32.04 30.35 30.60
CA ARG A 376 -31.71 28.92 30.63
C ARG A 376 -30.38 28.58 31.31
N LYS A 377 -29.54 29.57 31.65
CA LYS A 377 -28.20 29.36 32.21
C LYS A 377 -28.10 29.46 33.75
N GLN A 378 -29.23 29.57 34.45
CA GLN A 378 -29.26 29.63 35.92
C GLN A 378 -30.12 28.54 36.59
N MET A 379 -30.60 27.55 35.83
CA MET A 379 -31.19 26.33 36.39
C MET A 379 -30.24 25.15 36.21
#